data_AF-A0AA50E1U5-F1
#
_entry.id   AF-A0AA50E1U5-F1
#
_cell.length_a   1.000
_cell.length_b   1.000
_cell.length_c   1.000
_cell.angle_alpha   90.00
_cell.angle_beta   90.00
_cell.angle_gamma   90.00
#
_symmetry.space_group_name_H-M   'P 1'
#
loop_
_entity.id
_entity.type
_entity.pdbx_description
1 polymer ?
#
loop_
_entity_poly.entity_id
_entity_poly.type
_entity_poly.pdbx_seq_one_letter_code
_entity_poly.pdbx_strand_id
1 'polypeptide(L)'
;MSFQPIPQASKPGKRLWLVVGALLLLGGGGYWWFQSRSGGPPGGAMMGQMPPAPVKWQVLEPTEVRDFTTLMGTLEAPKGMEIDSEIDGRVEEILVREGQRVEQGQVLFRIDNDVLQTQLLEAQANLAAARAQLAELEAGSRQEDVAAAAAQLRQAQTRLANAQGGPVPRKLPRPKLN
;
A
#
# COMPACT_ATOMS: atom_id res chain seq x y z
N MET A 1 -14.33 -22.68 137.53
CA MET A 1 -14.08 -24.01 138.10
C MET A 1 -14.73 -25.05 137.19
N SER A 2 -14.11 -26.11 136.68
CA SER A 2 -12.67 -26.49 136.61
C SER A 2 -12.51 -27.69 135.65
N PHE A 3 -11.36 -27.81 134.97
CA PHE A 3 -10.80 -29.05 134.35
C PHE A 3 -11.52 -29.76 133.17
N GLN A 4 -10.71 -30.47 132.37
CA GLN A 4 -11.06 -31.21 131.13
C GLN A 4 -11.44 -32.70 131.40
N PRO A 5 -11.72 -33.53 130.36
CA PRO A 5 -10.63 -34.26 129.68
C PRO A 5 -10.78 -34.48 128.16
N ILE A 6 -9.68 -34.90 127.52
CA ILE A 6 -9.56 -35.41 126.12
C ILE A 6 -9.36 -36.94 126.19
N PRO A 7 -10.12 -37.79 125.45
CA PRO A 7 -9.59 -38.49 124.24
C PRO A 7 -10.72 -38.82 123.20
N GLN A 8 -10.61 -39.59 122.10
CA GLN A 8 -9.59 -40.47 121.48
C GLN A 8 -9.52 -40.24 119.94
N ALA A 9 -8.49 -40.78 119.26
CA ALA A 9 -8.41 -40.82 117.78
C ALA A 9 -9.11 -42.05 117.15
N SER A 10 -9.62 -41.92 115.91
CA SER A 10 -10.16 -43.05 115.12
C SER A 10 -9.71 -43.02 113.64
N LYS A 11 -9.73 -44.19 112.99
CA LYS A 11 -8.89 -44.52 111.81
C LYS A 11 -9.44 -43.96 110.48
N PRO A 12 -8.58 -43.64 109.49
CA PRO A 12 -8.98 -42.95 108.26
C PRO A 12 -9.89 -43.80 107.37
N GLY A 13 -11.00 -43.22 106.93
CA GLY A 13 -12.01 -43.91 106.11
C GLY A 13 -11.58 -44.15 104.66
N LYS A 14 -12.17 -45.19 104.05
CA LYS A 14 -11.91 -45.67 102.66
C LYS A 14 -12.01 -44.60 101.55
N ARG A 15 -12.58 -43.43 101.85
CA ARG A 15 -12.63 -42.26 100.94
C ARG A 15 -11.24 -41.69 100.63
N LEU A 16 -10.25 -41.81 101.53
CA LEU A 16 -8.89 -41.32 101.28
C LEU A 16 -8.20 -42.07 100.13
N TRP A 17 -8.42 -43.39 100.03
CA TRP A 17 -7.85 -44.23 98.97
C TRP A 17 -8.45 -43.94 97.59
N LEU A 18 -9.72 -43.51 97.51
CA LEU A 18 -10.34 -43.09 96.25
C LEU A 18 -9.73 -41.78 95.72
N VAL A 19 -9.37 -40.84 96.60
CA VAL A 19 -8.70 -39.59 96.22
C VAL A 19 -7.27 -39.86 95.72
N VAL A 20 -6.53 -40.75 96.39
CA VAL A 20 -5.18 -41.16 95.96
C VAL A 20 -5.22 -41.89 94.60
N GLY A 21 -6.19 -42.78 94.39
CA GLY A 21 -6.38 -43.46 93.11
C GLY A 21 -6.73 -42.51 91.95
N ALA A 22 -7.57 -41.50 92.20
CA ALA A 22 -7.91 -40.49 91.22
C ALA A 22 -6.72 -39.59 90.84
N LEU A 23 -5.88 -39.21 91.82
CA LEU A 23 -4.66 -38.44 91.56
C LEU A 23 -3.64 -39.23 90.72
N LEU A 24 -3.49 -40.53 90.96
CA LEU A 24 -2.58 -41.39 90.19
C LEU A 24 -3.03 -41.58 88.74
N LEU A 25 -4.34 -41.68 88.48
CA LEU A 25 -4.88 -41.76 87.12
C LEU A 25 -4.68 -40.45 86.34
N LEU A 26 -4.89 -39.29 86.98
CA LEU A 26 -4.63 -37.98 86.37
C LEU A 26 -3.13 -37.74 86.12
N GLY A 27 -2.27 -38.13 87.07
CA GLY A 27 -0.82 -38.05 86.92
C GLY A 27 -0.27 -38.95 85.82
N GLY A 28 -0.75 -40.21 85.74
CA GLY A 28 -0.35 -41.16 84.71
C GLY A 28 -0.79 -40.74 83.30
N GLY A 29 -2.04 -40.28 83.15
CA GLY A 29 -2.54 -39.75 81.88
C GLY A 29 -1.80 -38.49 81.43
N GLY A 30 -1.49 -37.57 82.36
CA GLY A 30 -0.68 -36.39 82.08
C GLY A 30 0.76 -36.72 81.67
N TYR A 31 1.39 -37.69 82.34
CA TYR A 31 2.74 -38.14 82.02
C TYR A 31 2.82 -38.80 80.63
N TRP A 32 1.87 -39.67 80.28
CA TRP A 32 1.84 -40.33 78.97
C TRP A 32 1.55 -39.32 77.84
N TRP A 33 0.60 -38.40 78.04
CA TRP A 33 0.31 -37.35 77.06
C TRP A 33 1.47 -36.35 76.88
N PHE A 34 2.18 -36.00 77.96
CA PHE A 34 3.37 -35.15 77.89
C PHE A 34 4.54 -35.86 77.20
N GLN A 35 4.79 -37.12 77.52
CA GLN A 35 5.83 -37.94 76.88
C GLN A 35 5.55 -38.15 75.38
N SER A 36 4.29 -38.32 74.98
CA SER A 36 3.87 -38.34 73.57
C SER A 36 3.86 -36.96 72.88
N ARG A 37 4.08 -35.85 73.60
CA ARG A 37 4.26 -34.49 73.04
C ARG A 37 5.70 -33.99 73.07
N SER A 38 6.59 -34.60 73.85
CA SER A 38 8.03 -34.31 73.88
C SER A 38 8.83 -35.06 72.82
N GLY A 39 8.17 -35.71 71.86
CA GLY A 39 8.78 -36.18 70.61
C GLY A 39 8.98 -35.02 69.64
N GLY A 40 10.05 -34.23 69.82
CA GLY A 40 10.48 -33.28 68.80
C GLY A 40 10.77 -33.99 67.48
N PRO A 41 10.47 -33.38 66.31
CA PRO A 41 10.74 -34.04 65.04
C PRO A 41 12.23 -34.37 64.91
N PRO A 42 12.60 -35.59 64.48
CA PRO A 42 14.00 -35.96 64.32
C PRO A 42 14.67 -35.00 63.33
N GLY A 43 15.85 -34.50 63.70
CA GLY A 43 16.66 -33.60 62.88
C GLY A 43 17.19 -34.29 61.63
N GLY A 44 16.36 -34.37 60.59
CA GLY A 44 16.70 -34.87 59.27
C GLY A 44 16.22 -33.89 58.20
N ALA A 45 17.16 -33.16 57.61
CA ALA A 45 17.03 -32.32 56.41
C ALA A 45 15.65 -31.68 56.14
N MET A 46 15.45 -30.43 56.58
CA MET A 46 14.42 -29.55 56.00
C MET A 46 14.80 -29.12 54.57
N MET A 47 14.85 -30.07 53.63
CA MET A 47 14.66 -29.76 52.22
C MET A 47 13.17 -29.79 51.93
N GLY A 48 12.50 -28.68 52.24
CA GLY A 48 11.16 -28.42 51.73
C GLY A 48 11.25 -28.33 50.21
N GLN A 49 10.98 -29.45 49.52
CA GLN A 49 10.72 -29.45 48.10
C GLN A 49 9.41 -28.69 47.88
N MET A 50 9.53 -27.37 47.67
CA MET A 50 8.45 -26.57 47.14
C MET A 50 8.05 -27.23 45.81
N PRO A 51 6.81 -27.74 45.67
CA PRO A 51 6.44 -28.48 44.47
C PRO A 51 6.66 -27.55 43.26
N PRO A 52 7.29 -28.05 42.19
CA PRO A 52 7.67 -27.20 41.06
C PRO A 52 6.42 -26.52 40.51
N ALA A 53 6.48 -25.20 40.40
CA ALA A 53 5.34 -24.40 39.94
C ALA A 53 4.87 -24.94 38.57
N PRO A 54 3.57 -25.25 38.39
CA PRO A 54 3.11 -25.94 37.19
C PRO A 54 3.31 -25.05 35.96
N VAL A 55 4.22 -25.47 35.08
CA VAL A 55 4.47 -24.78 33.82
C VAL A 55 3.35 -25.08 32.82
N LYS A 56 2.64 -24.05 32.39
CA LYS A 56 1.60 -24.17 31.35
C LYS A 56 2.29 -24.25 29.98
N TRP A 57 2.41 -25.45 29.44
CA TRP A 57 2.86 -25.69 28.07
C TRP A 57 1.67 -25.75 27.11
N GLN A 58 1.92 -25.40 25.86
CA GLN A 58 0.98 -25.55 24.74
C GLN A 58 1.77 -26.09 23.55
N VAL A 59 1.26 -27.14 22.91
CA VAL A 59 1.83 -27.65 21.66
C VAL A 59 1.38 -26.74 20.52
N LEU A 60 2.33 -26.27 19.72
CA LEU A 60 2.07 -25.52 18.50
C LEU A 60 2.10 -26.49 17.33
N GLU A 61 1.05 -26.47 16.50
CA GLU A 61 1.02 -27.22 15.25
C GLU A 61 1.73 -26.41 14.14
N PRO A 62 2.62 -27.02 13.34
CA PRO A 62 3.28 -26.34 12.22
C PRO A 62 2.25 -25.81 11.22
N THR A 63 2.10 -24.49 11.17
CA THR A 63 1.26 -23.79 10.19
C THR A 63 2.17 -23.06 9.20
N GLU A 64 1.87 -23.14 7.91
CA GLU A 64 2.58 -22.35 6.89
C GLU A 64 2.32 -20.85 7.08
N VAL A 65 3.26 -20.15 7.73
CA VAL A 65 3.25 -18.69 7.78
C VAL A 65 3.76 -18.17 6.45
N ARG A 66 2.91 -17.44 5.72
CA ARG A 66 3.31 -16.71 4.52
C ARG A 66 3.64 -15.28 4.89
N ASP A 67 4.93 -14.95 4.88
CA ASP A 67 5.37 -13.56 4.97
C ASP A 67 4.89 -12.81 3.72
N PHE A 68 4.04 -11.80 3.93
CA PHE A 68 3.64 -10.86 2.90
C PHE A 68 4.03 -9.45 3.32
N THR A 69 4.63 -8.71 2.40
CA THR A 69 4.96 -7.30 2.59
C THR A 69 3.98 -6.46 1.77
N THR A 70 3.10 -5.72 2.44
CA THR A 70 2.20 -4.77 1.77
C THR A 70 3.01 -3.57 1.30
N LEU A 71 3.16 -3.44 -0.02
CA LEU A 71 3.77 -2.27 -0.65
C LEU A 71 2.66 -1.31 -1.10
N MET A 72 2.82 -0.03 -0.76
CA MET A 72 1.97 1.05 -1.29
C MET A 72 2.70 1.74 -2.44
N GLY A 73 2.00 1.97 -3.55
CA GLY A 73 2.51 2.66 -4.72
C GLY A 73 1.38 3.22 -5.57
N THR A 74 1.70 4.21 -6.39
CA THR A 74 0.74 4.88 -7.29
C THR A 74 0.81 4.26 -8.68
N LEU A 75 -0.34 4.18 -9.36
CA LEU A 75 -0.39 3.83 -10.79
C LEU A 75 -0.30 5.10 -11.62
N GLU A 76 0.75 5.24 -12.43
CA GLU A 76 0.89 6.28 -13.44
C GLU A 76 0.67 5.73 -14.85
N ALA A 77 0.18 6.57 -15.75
CA ALA A 77 0.04 6.20 -17.16
C ALA A 77 1.44 6.08 -17.78
N PRO A 78 1.80 4.95 -18.44
CA PRO A 78 3.16 4.73 -18.92
C PRO A 78 3.59 5.71 -20.02
N LYS A 79 2.63 6.38 -20.68
CA LYS A 79 2.83 7.46 -21.66
C LYS A 79 1.63 8.40 -21.61
N GLY A 80 1.87 9.68 -21.35
CA GLY A 80 0.95 10.77 -21.64
C GLY A 80 1.47 11.62 -22.80
N MET A 81 0.58 12.16 -23.63
CA MET A 81 0.89 13.13 -24.68
C MET A 81 -0.23 14.17 -24.75
N GLU A 82 0.15 15.43 -24.83
CA GLU A 82 -0.75 16.53 -25.19
C GLU A 82 -0.82 16.63 -26.72
N ILE A 83 -1.99 16.97 -27.27
CA ILE A 83 -2.23 17.05 -28.71
C ILE A 83 -2.69 18.48 -29.02
N ASP A 84 -1.77 19.25 -29.58
CA ASP A 84 -2.03 20.62 -30.02
C ASP A 84 -2.34 20.69 -31.52
N SER A 85 -3.00 21.76 -31.96
CA SER A 85 -3.07 22.10 -33.37
C SER A 85 -1.72 22.60 -33.87
N GLU A 86 -1.38 22.26 -35.11
CA GLU A 86 -0.20 22.79 -35.79
C GLU A 86 -0.50 24.08 -36.59
N ILE A 87 -1.79 24.38 -36.81
CA ILE A 87 -2.28 25.60 -37.45
C ILE A 87 -3.17 26.39 -36.49
N ASP A 88 -3.07 27.72 -36.54
CA ASP A 88 -4.05 28.59 -35.90
C ASP A 88 -5.36 28.54 -36.72
N GLY A 89 -6.48 28.28 -36.06
CA GLY A 89 -7.78 28.17 -36.71
C GLY A 89 -8.91 27.88 -35.71
N ARG A 90 -10.15 27.93 -36.20
CA ARG A 90 -11.34 27.58 -35.40
C ARG A 90 -11.58 26.08 -35.50
N VAL A 91 -11.84 25.41 -34.38
CA VAL A 91 -12.34 24.03 -34.40
C VAL A 91 -13.72 24.01 -35.05
N GLU A 92 -13.84 23.34 -36.19
CA GLU A 92 -15.08 23.11 -36.93
C GLU A 92 -15.89 21.99 -36.27
N GLU A 93 -15.23 20.87 -35.95
CA GLU A 93 -15.87 19.67 -35.43
C GLU A 93 -14.94 18.90 -34.47
N ILE A 94 -15.52 18.28 -33.44
CA ILE A 94 -14.83 17.33 -32.55
C ILE A 94 -15.40 15.94 -32.83
N LEU A 95 -14.55 15.02 -33.30
CA LEU A 95 -14.94 13.70 -33.81
C LEU A 95 -14.83 12.58 -32.76
N VAL A 96 -14.45 12.92 -31.52
CA VAL A 96 -14.19 11.98 -30.43
C VAL A 96 -14.87 12.40 -29.13
N ARG A 97 -15.17 11.42 -28.28
CA ARG A 97 -15.75 11.63 -26.95
C ARG A 97 -14.68 11.50 -25.87
N GLU A 98 -14.90 12.18 -24.74
CA GLU A 98 -14.05 12.03 -23.56
C GLU A 98 -13.97 10.56 -23.12
N GLY A 99 -12.76 10.10 -22.80
CA GLY A 99 -12.49 8.68 -22.45
C GLY A 99 -12.57 7.68 -23.62
N GLN A 100 -12.85 8.11 -24.85
CA GLN A 100 -12.85 7.23 -26.02
C GLN A 100 -11.43 6.74 -26.33
N ARG A 101 -11.29 5.43 -26.58
CA ARG A 101 -10.05 4.86 -27.14
C ARG A 101 -9.92 5.27 -28.61
N VAL A 102 -8.75 5.76 -28.97
CA VAL A 102 -8.41 6.22 -30.33
C VAL A 102 -7.15 5.53 -30.84
N GLU A 103 -7.01 5.42 -32.15
CA GLU A 103 -5.87 4.78 -32.82
C GLU A 103 -4.92 5.82 -33.45
N GLN A 104 -3.68 5.40 -33.73
CA GLN A 104 -2.69 6.29 -34.34
C GLN A 104 -3.13 6.68 -35.77
N GLY A 105 -3.19 8.00 -36.04
CA GLY A 105 -3.65 8.53 -37.32
C GLY A 105 -5.18 8.74 -37.40
N GLN A 106 -5.93 8.40 -36.36
CA GLN A 106 -7.34 8.76 -36.28
C GLN A 106 -7.51 10.28 -36.16
N VAL A 107 -8.41 10.86 -36.96
CA VAL A 107 -8.77 12.28 -36.88
C VAL A 107 -9.58 12.51 -35.61
N LEU A 108 -9.10 13.44 -34.76
CA LEU A 108 -9.72 13.76 -33.46
C LEU A 108 -10.63 14.98 -33.54
N PHE A 109 -10.22 15.98 -34.33
CA PHE A 109 -10.92 17.24 -34.56
C PHE A 109 -10.66 17.73 -35.99
N ARG A 110 -11.59 18.52 -36.53
CA ARG A 110 -11.43 19.27 -37.79
C ARG A 110 -11.28 20.74 -37.45
N ILE A 111 -10.38 21.42 -38.16
CA ILE A 111 -10.15 22.85 -38.03
C ILE A 111 -10.52 23.51 -39.34
N ASP A 112 -11.32 24.57 -39.25
CA ASP A 112 -11.61 25.49 -40.34
C ASP A 112 -10.29 26.03 -40.90
N ASN A 113 -10.04 25.69 -42.16
CA ASN A 113 -8.81 25.98 -42.88
C ASN A 113 -9.08 26.64 -44.24
N ASP A 114 -10.20 27.36 -44.38
CA ASP A 114 -10.62 28.02 -45.63
C ASP A 114 -9.52 28.92 -46.23
N VAL A 115 -8.72 29.58 -45.38
CA VAL A 115 -7.57 30.39 -45.82
C VAL A 115 -6.49 29.53 -46.48
N LEU A 116 -6.18 28.36 -45.92
CA LEU A 116 -5.19 27.43 -46.49
C LEU A 116 -5.72 26.77 -47.77
N GLN A 117 -7.02 26.43 -47.82
CA GLN A 117 -7.66 25.93 -49.04
C GLN A 117 -7.61 26.99 -50.16
N THR A 118 -7.91 28.26 -49.83
CA THR A 118 -7.85 29.38 -50.78
C THR A 118 -6.43 29.59 -51.30
N GLN A 119 -5.41 29.58 -50.44
CA GLN A 119 -4.00 29.68 -50.83
C GLN A 119 -3.56 28.51 -51.72
N LEU A 120 -4.03 27.29 -51.44
CA LEU A 120 -3.78 26.13 -52.28
C LEU A 120 -4.41 26.27 -53.67
N LEU A 121 -5.66 26.73 -53.75
CA LEU A 121 -6.36 27.00 -55.02
C LEU A 121 -5.68 28.12 -55.82
N GLU A 122 -5.25 29.19 -55.16
CA GLU A 122 -4.50 30.29 -55.78
C GLU A 122 -3.17 29.80 -56.36
N ALA A 123 -2.42 28.98 -55.60
CA ALA A 123 -1.16 28.40 -56.07
C ALA A 123 -1.37 27.43 -57.26
N GLN A 124 -2.47 26.67 -57.28
CA GLN A 124 -2.86 25.82 -58.42
C GLN A 124 -3.24 26.64 -59.65
N ALA A 125 -4.01 27.72 -59.49
CA ALA A 125 -4.38 28.63 -60.57
C ALA A 125 -3.14 29.32 -61.17
N ASN A 126 -2.23 29.81 -60.32
CA ASN A 126 -0.96 30.40 -60.73
C ASN A 126 -0.06 29.40 -61.49
N LEU A 127 -0.05 28.13 -61.09
CA LEU A 127 0.63 27.06 -61.82
C LEU A 127 -0.01 26.81 -63.20
N ALA A 128 -1.33 26.75 -63.28
CA ALA A 128 -2.05 26.55 -64.53
C ALA A 128 -1.82 27.70 -65.52
N ALA A 129 -1.87 28.95 -65.04
CA ALA A 129 -1.54 30.14 -65.83
C ALA A 129 -0.10 30.11 -66.35
N ALA A 130 0.89 29.82 -65.50
CA ALA A 130 2.29 29.72 -65.91
C ALA A 130 2.56 28.58 -66.91
N ARG A 131 1.82 27.47 -66.82
CA ARG A 131 1.86 26.37 -67.82
C ARG A 131 1.28 26.81 -69.17
N ALA A 132 0.13 27.49 -69.16
CA ALA A 132 -0.49 28.02 -70.38
C ALA A 132 0.42 29.04 -71.06
N GLN A 133 1.00 29.97 -70.29
CA GLN A 133 1.95 30.98 -70.79
C GLN A 133 3.18 30.34 -71.44
N LEU A 134 3.74 29.28 -70.84
CA LEU A 134 4.87 28.56 -71.43
C LEU A 134 4.47 27.88 -72.75
N ALA A 135 3.33 27.18 -72.78
CA ALA A 135 2.85 26.49 -73.98
C ALA A 135 2.52 27.46 -75.15
N GLU A 136 2.04 28.67 -74.84
CA GLU A 136 1.82 29.73 -75.84
C GLU A 136 3.16 30.21 -76.43
N LEU A 137 4.17 30.44 -75.59
CA LEU A 137 5.47 30.96 -76.03
C LEU A 137 6.31 29.87 -76.75
N GLU A 138 6.19 28.60 -76.36
CA GLU A 138 6.80 27.46 -77.05
C GLU A 138 6.28 27.29 -78.50
N ALA A 139 5.10 27.83 -78.82
CA ALA A 139 4.50 27.72 -80.15
C ALA A 139 5.08 28.69 -81.21
N GLY A 140 5.90 29.68 -80.82
CA GLY A 140 6.49 30.62 -81.79
C GLY A 140 7.33 31.79 -81.27
N SER A 141 7.63 31.87 -79.96
CA SER A 141 8.42 32.97 -79.38
C SER A 141 9.93 32.71 -79.40
N ARG A 142 10.72 33.68 -78.95
CA ARG A 142 12.18 33.56 -78.93
C ARG A 142 12.63 32.70 -77.75
N GLN A 143 13.85 32.16 -77.81
CA GLN A 143 14.36 31.29 -76.75
C GLN A 143 14.48 32.01 -75.39
N GLU A 144 14.73 33.33 -75.41
CA GLU A 144 14.78 34.15 -74.19
C GLU A 144 13.41 34.22 -73.49
N ASP A 145 12.32 34.34 -74.27
CA ASP A 145 10.95 34.42 -73.77
C ASP A 145 10.51 33.07 -73.16
N VAL A 146 10.82 31.97 -73.86
CA VAL A 146 10.57 30.60 -73.38
C VAL A 146 11.37 30.30 -72.11
N ALA A 147 12.64 30.73 -72.04
CA ALA A 147 13.47 30.57 -70.84
C ALA A 147 12.91 31.35 -69.63
N ALA A 148 12.39 32.56 -69.85
CA ALA A 148 11.73 33.36 -68.82
C ALA A 148 10.42 32.70 -68.33
N ALA A 149 9.58 32.21 -69.24
CA ALA A 149 8.34 31.50 -68.89
C ALA A 149 8.61 30.18 -68.15
N ALA A 150 9.64 29.43 -68.56
CA ALA A 150 10.07 28.23 -67.84
C ALA A 150 10.58 28.54 -66.42
N ALA A 151 11.19 29.72 -66.21
CA ALA A 151 11.56 30.18 -64.88
C ALA A 151 10.33 30.56 -64.03
N GLN A 152 9.32 31.22 -64.62
CA GLN A 152 8.04 31.51 -63.94
C GLN A 152 7.28 30.23 -63.57
N LEU A 153 7.27 29.21 -64.45
CA LEU A 153 6.68 27.91 -64.16
C LEU A 153 7.38 27.23 -62.96
N ARG A 154 8.72 27.24 -62.90
CA ARG A 154 9.46 26.73 -61.75
C ARG A 154 9.11 27.48 -60.46
N GLN A 155 8.99 28.81 -60.50
CA GLN A 155 8.54 29.59 -59.33
C GLN A 155 7.11 29.23 -58.90
N ALA A 156 6.19 29.03 -59.85
CA ALA A 156 4.83 28.60 -59.55
C ALA A 156 4.77 27.18 -58.95
N GLN A 157 5.64 26.27 -59.42
CA GLN A 157 5.81 24.94 -58.82
C GLN A 157 6.31 25.02 -57.38
N THR A 158 7.32 25.87 -57.09
CA THR A 158 7.78 26.08 -55.71
C THR A 158 6.69 26.69 -54.82
N ARG A 159 5.91 27.66 -55.31
CA ARG A 159 4.77 28.21 -54.56
C ARG A 159 3.72 27.15 -54.24
N LEU A 160 3.38 26.29 -55.20
CA LEU A 160 2.46 25.17 -54.96
C LEU A 160 3.03 24.14 -53.99
N ALA A 161 4.31 23.79 -54.10
CA ALA A 161 4.96 22.87 -53.17
C ALA A 161 4.96 23.42 -51.73
N ASN A 162 5.16 24.72 -51.55
CA ASN A 162 5.06 25.37 -50.24
C ASN A 162 3.61 25.37 -49.71
N ALA A 163 2.61 25.59 -50.56
CA ALA A 163 1.19 25.53 -50.18
C ALA A 163 0.71 24.10 -49.88
N GLN A 164 1.29 23.08 -50.52
CA GLN A 164 0.99 21.66 -50.27
C GLN A 164 1.75 21.07 -49.08
N GLY A 165 2.97 21.55 -48.82
CA GLY A 165 3.83 21.01 -47.76
C GLY A 165 3.28 21.24 -46.35
N GLY A 166 2.41 22.23 -46.18
CA GLY A 166 1.79 22.59 -44.90
C GLY A 166 2.82 23.01 -43.84
N PRO A 167 2.40 23.11 -42.57
CA PRO A 167 3.32 23.09 -41.45
C PRO A 167 4.04 21.73 -41.40
N VAL A 168 5.34 21.74 -41.10
CA VAL A 168 6.15 20.51 -41.06
C VAL A 168 5.95 19.81 -39.72
N PRO A 169 5.31 18.61 -39.68
CA PRO A 169 4.80 17.98 -38.47
C PRO A 169 5.83 17.99 -37.34
N ARG A 170 5.58 18.86 -36.36
CA ARG A 170 6.45 19.02 -35.19
C ARG A 170 6.58 17.65 -34.52
N LYS A 171 7.80 17.08 -34.52
CA LYS A 171 8.08 15.79 -33.87
C LYS A 171 7.52 15.83 -32.45
N LEU A 172 6.52 14.99 -32.20
CA LEU A 172 5.85 14.91 -30.90
C LEU A 172 6.91 14.82 -29.79
N PRO A 173 6.79 15.65 -28.72
CA PRO A 173 7.72 15.57 -27.62
C PRO A 173 7.73 14.14 -27.07
N ARG A 174 8.91 13.62 -26.75
CA ARG A 174 9.00 12.28 -26.12
C ARG A 174 8.16 12.32 -24.84
N PRO A 175 7.31 11.30 -24.59
CA PRO A 175 6.51 11.28 -23.37
C PRO A 175 7.45 11.41 -22.17
N LYS A 176 7.11 12.30 -21.24
CA LYS A 176 7.84 12.41 -19.98
C LYS A 176 7.63 11.10 -19.22
N LEU A 177 8.70 10.33 -19.10
CA LEU A 177 8.79 9.20 -18.20
C LEU A 177 9.19 9.78 -16.84
N ASN A 178 8.32 9.60 -15.86
CA ASN A 178 8.60 9.86 -14.45
C ASN A 178 9.16 8.58 -13.80
#